data_AF-A0A8J7UB37-F1
#
_entry.id   AF-A0A8J7UB37-F1
#
_cell.length_a   1.000
_cell.length_b   1.000
_cell.length_c   1.000
_cell.angle_alpha   90.00
_cell.angle_beta   90.00
_cell.angle_gamma   90.00
#
_symmetry.space_group_name_H-M   'P 1'
#
loop_
_entity.id
_entity.type
_entity.pdbx_description
1 polymer ?
#
loop_
_entity_poly.entity_id
_entity_poly.type
_entity_poly.pdbx_seq_one_letter_code
_entity_poly.pdbx_strand_id
1 'polypeptide(L)'
;MASGYESDFVMIKLSACIEMIFTEVPFLERIAKVSEIGIPAFEFWDWGSKDIGEIKRRKEKYGLATATFGVDLRASIVEQGSAGKFLKAFKDSIKVAHELDCKTLIVTTGNELKGVPRSKQHENIVECLKGAAETAEKEKVTLVLEPLNTLVDHKGYYLNSSSEGFEIIKEVGSPNVKLLY
;
A
#
# COMPACT_ATOMS: atom_id res chain seq x y z
N MET A 1 -28.83 32.74 -26.65
CA MET A 1 -27.64 31.93 -26.96
C MET A 1 -27.30 31.13 -25.72
N ALA A 2 -27.12 29.82 -25.86
CA ALA A 2 -27.11 28.85 -24.77
C ALA A 2 -25.96 29.08 -23.78
N SER A 3 -26.30 29.08 -22.49
CA SER A 3 -25.37 29.06 -21.36
C SER A 3 -24.59 27.75 -21.37
N GLY A 4 -23.26 27.83 -21.45
CA GLY A 4 -22.36 26.69 -21.33
C GLY A 4 -22.41 26.11 -19.93
N TYR A 5 -22.96 24.92 -19.79
CA TYR A 5 -22.66 24.04 -18.67
C TYR A 5 -21.32 23.38 -18.98
N GLU A 6 -20.22 23.89 -18.40
CA GLU A 6 -19.02 23.07 -18.22
C GLU A 6 -19.38 21.99 -17.20
N SER A 7 -19.53 20.76 -17.68
CA SER A 7 -19.70 19.61 -16.81
C SER A 7 -18.35 19.28 -16.17
N ASP A 8 -18.25 19.45 -14.86
CA ASP A 8 -17.15 18.95 -14.04
C ASP A 8 -17.17 17.40 -14.04
N PHE A 9 -16.73 16.79 -15.14
CA PHE A 9 -16.54 15.35 -15.19
C PHE A 9 -15.36 14.98 -14.28
N VAL A 10 -15.66 14.30 -13.17
CA VAL A 10 -14.64 13.69 -12.31
C VAL A 10 -14.03 12.51 -13.06
N MET A 11 -12.87 12.72 -13.65
CA MET A 11 -12.08 11.65 -14.27
C MET A 11 -11.44 10.78 -13.19
N ILE A 12 -11.78 9.49 -13.18
CA ILE A 12 -11.11 8.49 -12.35
C ILE A 12 -9.66 8.34 -12.83
N LYS A 13 -8.70 8.45 -11.91
CA LYS A 13 -7.28 8.20 -12.20
C LYS A 13 -6.98 6.73 -11.93
N LEU A 14 -6.55 6.02 -12.97
CA LEU A 14 -6.20 4.61 -12.89
C LEU A 14 -4.70 4.42 -12.62
N SER A 15 -4.36 3.36 -11.90
CA SER A 15 -3.02 2.78 -11.83
C SER A 15 -3.05 1.34 -12.35
N ALA A 16 -1.92 0.87 -12.86
CA ALA A 16 -1.72 -0.52 -13.24
C ALA A 16 -0.82 -1.24 -12.22
N CYS A 17 -1.30 -2.32 -11.60
CA CYS A 17 -0.45 -3.20 -10.81
C CYS A 17 0.43 -4.05 -11.73
N ILE A 18 1.69 -3.64 -11.90
CA ILE A 18 2.64 -4.27 -12.84
C ILE A 18 3.19 -5.62 -12.35
N GLU A 19 2.78 -6.10 -11.16
CA GLU A 19 2.99 -7.50 -10.76
C GLU A 19 1.90 -8.43 -11.32
N MET A 20 0.69 -7.90 -11.53
CA MET A 20 -0.46 -8.67 -12.02
C MET A 20 -0.58 -8.68 -13.54
N ILE A 21 -0.17 -7.60 -14.20
CA ILE A 21 -0.31 -7.44 -15.65
C ILE A 21 1.03 -7.22 -16.35
N PHE A 22 1.05 -7.41 -17.67
CA PHE A 22 2.26 -7.36 -18.51
C PHE A 22 3.31 -8.39 -18.10
N THR A 23 2.87 -9.54 -17.58
CA THR A 23 3.74 -10.57 -17.04
C THR A 23 4.56 -11.30 -18.11
N GLU A 24 4.21 -11.12 -19.38
CA GLU A 24 4.93 -11.59 -20.56
C GLU A 24 6.27 -10.88 -20.83
N VAL A 25 6.53 -9.74 -20.17
CA VAL A 25 7.82 -9.02 -20.25
C VAL A 25 8.50 -8.91 -18.87
N PRO A 26 9.83 -8.72 -18.82
CA PRO A 26 10.56 -8.46 -17.57
C PRO A 26 9.97 -7.29 -16.76
N PHE A 27 9.99 -7.39 -15.43
CA PHE A 27 9.32 -6.45 -14.52
C PHE A 27 9.52 -4.97 -14.87
N LEU A 28 10.76 -4.56 -15.14
CA LEU A 28 11.08 -3.17 -15.45
C LEU A 28 10.53 -2.71 -16.81
N GLU A 29 10.35 -3.62 -17.77
CA GLU A 29 9.76 -3.31 -19.09
C GLU A 29 8.26 -3.05 -19.01
N ARG A 30 7.59 -3.56 -17.97
CA ARG A 30 6.16 -3.35 -17.72
C ARG A 30 5.82 -1.87 -17.50
N ILE A 31 6.75 -1.08 -16.95
CA ILE A 31 6.57 0.38 -16.79
C ILE A 31 6.36 1.06 -18.14
N ALA A 32 7.08 0.62 -19.20
CA ALA A 32 6.86 1.15 -20.55
C ALA A 32 5.48 0.76 -21.08
N LYS A 33 5.03 -0.47 -20.82
CA LYS A 33 3.69 -0.95 -21.21
C LYS A 33 2.55 -0.14 -20.61
N VAL A 34 2.68 0.28 -19.35
CA VAL A 34 1.71 1.18 -18.70
C VAL A 34 1.57 2.50 -19.47
N SER A 35 2.71 3.09 -19.88
CA SER A 35 2.72 4.32 -20.68
C SER A 35 2.13 4.11 -22.08
N GLU A 36 2.43 2.98 -22.75
CA GLU A 36 1.91 2.66 -24.09
C GLU A 36 0.38 2.61 -24.12
N ILE A 37 -0.26 2.15 -23.04
CA ILE A 37 -1.73 2.08 -22.94
C ILE A 37 -2.38 3.35 -22.35
N GLY A 38 -1.59 4.38 -22.06
CA GLY A 38 -2.09 5.68 -21.62
C GLY A 38 -2.56 5.75 -20.16
N ILE A 39 -2.21 4.78 -19.32
CA ILE A 39 -2.50 4.84 -17.87
C ILE A 39 -1.44 5.73 -17.20
N PRO A 40 -1.81 6.70 -16.35
CA PRO A 40 -0.88 7.71 -15.84
C PRO A 40 -0.01 7.23 -14.66
N ALA A 41 -0.28 6.06 -14.11
CA ALA A 41 0.39 5.57 -12.90
C ALA A 41 0.55 4.04 -12.90
N PHE A 42 1.51 3.56 -12.12
CA PHE A 42 1.67 2.15 -11.83
C PHE A 42 1.84 1.93 -10.32
N GLU A 43 1.59 0.69 -9.90
CA GLU A 43 1.81 0.20 -8.55
C GLU A 43 2.43 -1.20 -8.62
N PHE A 44 3.04 -1.62 -7.52
CA PHE A 44 3.69 -2.93 -7.36
C PHE A 44 3.73 -3.27 -5.88
N TRP A 45 4.11 -4.50 -5.50
CA TRP A 45 4.08 -4.90 -4.09
C TRP A 45 5.44 -4.71 -3.42
N ASP A 46 6.36 -5.66 -3.59
CA ASP A 46 7.61 -5.69 -2.82
C ASP A 46 8.68 -4.81 -3.45
N TRP A 47 9.30 -3.91 -2.67
CA TRP A 47 10.39 -3.08 -3.17
C TRP A 47 11.79 -3.64 -2.84
N GLY A 48 11.93 -4.44 -1.78
CA GLY A 48 13.23 -4.86 -1.23
C GLY A 48 14.14 -5.66 -2.16
N SER A 49 13.57 -6.29 -3.20
CA SER A 49 14.30 -7.07 -4.21
C SER A 49 14.46 -6.35 -5.55
N LYS A 50 13.97 -5.10 -5.66
CA LYS A 50 13.85 -4.37 -6.93
C LYS A 50 14.88 -3.25 -7.05
N ASP A 51 15.25 -2.93 -8.28
CA ASP A 51 16.10 -1.79 -8.59
C ASP A 51 15.28 -0.50 -8.57
N ILE A 52 15.26 0.17 -7.42
CA ILE A 52 14.51 1.42 -7.19
C ILE A 52 15.03 2.55 -8.09
N GLY A 53 16.34 2.62 -8.33
CA GLY A 53 16.93 3.62 -9.19
C GLY A 53 16.48 3.46 -10.65
N GLU A 54 16.37 2.23 -11.12
CA GLU A 54 15.82 1.91 -12.44
C GLU A 54 14.33 2.22 -12.55
N ILE A 55 13.53 1.87 -11.52
CA ILE A 55 12.11 2.21 -11.45
C ILE A 55 11.95 3.74 -11.55
N LYS A 56 12.72 4.49 -10.75
CA LYS A 56 12.73 5.95 -10.76
C LYS A 56 13.04 6.50 -12.16
N ARG A 57 14.13 6.03 -12.78
CA ARG A 57 14.53 6.49 -14.12
C ARG A 57 13.44 6.22 -15.16
N ARG A 58 12.80 5.05 -15.12
CA ARG A 58 11.74 4.69 -16.08
C ARG A 58 10.46 5.49 -15.83
N LYS A 59 10.03 5.67 -14.59
CA LYS A 59 8.84 6.48 -14.30
C LYS A 59 9.03 7.93 -14.77
N GLU A 60 10.22 8.49 -14.59
CA GLU A 60 10.55 9.85 -15.06
C GLU A 60 10.58 9.91 -16.59
N LYS A 61 11.22 8.94 -17.24
CA LYS A 61 11.28 8.83 -18.71
C LYS A 61 9.89 8.81 -19.34
N TYR A 62 8.93 8.10 -18.74
CA TYR A 62 7.58 7.91 -19.27
C TYR A 62 6.54 8.85 -18.66
N GLY A 63 6.93 9.73 -17.74
CA GLY A 63 6.00 10.65 -17.07
C GLY A 63 4.94 9.96 -16.20
N LEU A 64 5.26 8.81 -15.61
CA LEU A 64 4.34 8.00 -14.80
C LEU A 64 4.47 8.31 -13.31
N ALA A 65 3.33 8.28 -12.60
CA ALA A 65 3.31 8.30 -11.15
C ALA A 65 3.48 6.90 -10.55
N THR A 66 4.02 6.82 -9.33
CA THR A 66 3.99 5.61 -8.50
C THR A 66 2.81 5.74 -7.54
N ALA A 67 1.74 4.99 -7.79
CA ALA A 67 0.48 5.13 -7.06
C ALA A 67 0.58 4.60 -5.63
N THR A 68 1.13 3.39 -5.48
CA THR A 68 1.34 2.75 -4.17
C THR A 68 2.34 1.60 -4.30
N PHE A 69 2.92 1.20 -3.18
CA PHE A 69 3.60 -0.09 -3.03
C PHE A 69 3.61 -0.58 -1.57
N GLY A 70 4.02 -1.81 -1.31
CA GLY A 70 3.99 -2.41 0.02
C GLY A 70 5.07 -1.89 0.96
N VAL A 71 4.75 -1.78 2.24
CA VAL A 71 5.78 -1.76 3.28
C VAL A 71 6.51 -3.11 3.25
N ASP A 72 7.84 -3.10 3.24
CA ASP A 72 8.68 -4.31 3.28
C ASP A 72 8.65 -4.94 4.69
N LEU A 73 7.55 -5.61 5.01
CA LEU A 73 7.29 -6.19 6.32
C LEU A 73 8.26 -7.34 6.60
N ARG A 74 9.02 -7.20 7.69
CA ARG A 74 9.98 -8.21 8.16
C ARG A 74 9.42 -9.13 9.25
N ALA A 75 8.17 -8.87 9.65
CA ALA A 75 7.40 -9.67 10.59
C ALA A 75 5.92 -9.38 10.38
N SER A 76 5.08 -10.36 10.69
CA SER A 76 3.64 -10.22 10.73
C SER A 76 3.23 -9.25 11.85
N ILE A 77 2.31 -8.33 11.58
CA ILE A 77 1.89 -7.33 12.58
C ILE A 77 0.80 -7.86 13.52
N VAL A 78 0.29 -9.08 13.29
CA VAL A 78 -0.53 -9.80 14.28
C VAL A 78 0.29 -10.43 15.41
N GLU A 79 1.60 -10.52 15.26
CA GLU A 79 2.49 -11.11 16.27
C GLU A 79 2.76 -10.14 17.43
N GLN A 80 2.81 -10.68 18.65
CA GLN A 80 3.17 -9.89 19.84
C GLN A 80 4.61 -9.37 19.72
N GLY A 81 4.81 -8.09 20.04
CA GLY A 81 6.14 -7.47 20.01
C GLY A 81 6.67 -7.17 18.60
N SER A 82 5.82 -7.26 17.57
CA SER A 82 6.18 -6.95 16.18
C SER A 82 6.34 -5.44 15.91
N ALA A 83 5.77 -4.57 16.76
CA ALA A 83 5.77 -3.12 16.57
C ALA A 83 7.14 -2.52 16.26
N GLY A 84 8.19 -2.89 17.00
CA GLY A 84 9.55 -2.39 16.72
C GLY A 84 10.08 -2.77 15.34
N LYS A 85 9.80 -4.00 14.88
CA LYS A 85 10.17 -4.47 13.53
C LYS A 85 9.35 -3.77 12.46
N PHE A 86 8.04 -3.60 12.69
CA PHE A 86 7.14 -2.87 11.81
C PHE A 86 7.59 -1.42 11.62
N LEU A 87 7.86 -0.69 12.70
CA LEU A 87 8.29 0.71 12.62
C LEU A 87 9.63 0.88 11.89
N LYS A 88 10.55 -0.08 12.04
CA LYS A 88 11.80 -0.09 11.26
C LYS A 88 11.53 -0.31 9.77
N ALA A 89 10.69 -1.30 9.44
CA ALA A 89 10.30 -1.59 8.05
C ALA A 89 9.59 -0.40 7.39
N PHE A 90 8.67 0.24 8.11
CA PHE A 90 7.97 1.44 7.67
C PHE A 90 8.93 2.60 7.40
N LYS A 91 9.86 2.89 8.33
CA LYS A 91 10.87 3.95 8.14
C LYS A 91 11.79 3.70 6.96
N ASP A 92 12.14 2.43 6.68
CA ASP A 92 12.93 2.10 5.49
C ASP A 92 12.09 2.28 4.22
N SER A 93 10.82 1.86 4.23
CA SER A 93 9.89 2.01 3.10
C SER A 93 9.56 3.48 2.79
N ILE A 94 9.52 4.36 3.80
CA ILE A 94 9.36 5.81 3.60
C ILE A 94 10.49 6.40 2.76
N LYS A 95 11.74 5.94 2.94
CA LYS A 95 12.88 6.45 2.14
C LYS A 95 12.67 6.14 0.65
N VAL A 96 12.19 4.93 0.36
CA VAL A 96 11.85 4.50 -1.01
C VAL A 96 10.64 5.27 -1.53
N ALA A 97 9.65 5.53 -0.68
CA ALA A 97 8.48 6.31 -1.04
C ALA A 97 8.87 7.73 -1.48
N HIS A 98 9.77 8.38 -0.74
CA HIS A 98 10.34 9.67 -1.12
C HIS A 98 11.16 9.61 -2.41
N GLU A 99 11.97 8.56 -2.59
CA GLU A 99 12.75 8.39 -3.82
C GLU A 99 11.87 8.25 -5.07
N LEU A 100 10.72 7.58 -4.93
CA LEU A 100 9.75 7.35 -5.99
C LEU A 100 8.62 8.38 -6.04
N ASP A 101 8.64 9.44 -5.22
CA ASP A 101 7.54 10.41 -5.07
C ASP A 101 6.16 9.72 -4.89
N CYS A 102 6.14 8.68 -4.06
CA CYS A 102 4.95 7.93 -3.71
C CYS A 102 4.46 8.35 -2.33
N LYS A 103 3.15 8.58 -2.20
CA LYS A 103 2.52 9.10 -0.97
C LYS A 103 1.68 8.05 -0.24
N THR A 104 1.61 6.83 -0.75
CA THR A 104 0.74 5.77 -0.23
C THR A 104 1.54 4.48 -0.12
N LEU A 105 1.45 3.81 1.02
CA LEU A 105 2.10 2.51 1.27
C LEU A 105 1.09 1.48 1.79
N ILE A 106 1.06 0.31 1.15
CA ILE A 106 0.21 -0.81 1.56
C ILE A 106 0.80 -1.48 2.81
N VAL A 107 -0.06 -1.79 3.77
CA VAL A 107 0.27 -2.59 4.95
C VAL A 107 -0.60 -3.84 4.96
N THR A 108 0.04 -5.01 4.94
CA THR A 108 -0.63 -6.29 5.16
C THR A 108 -0.50 -6.73 6.62
N THR A 109 -1.46 -7.53 7.11
CA THR A 109 -1.47 -7.97 8.52
C THR A 109 -0.63 -9.21 8.77
N GLY A 110 -0.56 -10.09 7.77
CA GLY A 110 -0.13 -11.48 7.91
C GLY A 110 -1.28 -12.43 8.27
N ASN A 111 -0.93 -13.70 8.49
CA ASN A 111 -1.88 -14.76 8.77
C ASN A 111 -2.32 -14.77 10.24
N GLU A 112 -3.58 -15.16 10.47
CA GLU A 112 -4.12 -15.38 11.81
C GLU A 112 -3.34 -16.49 12.54
N LEU A 113 -2.97 -16.20 13.78
CA LEU A 113 -2.19 -17.10 14.63
C LEU A 113 -3.11 -18.05 15.40
N LYS A 114 -2.96 -19.35 15.15
CA LYS A 114 -3.69 -20.38 15.92
C LYS A 114 -3.23 -20.40 17.37
N GLY A 115 -4.18 -20.46 18.31
CA GLY A 115 -3.90 -20.51 19.74
C GLY A 115 -3.64 -19.15 20.38
N VAL A 116 -3.65 -18.06 19.62
CA VAL A 116 -3.61 -16.69 20.13
C VAL A 116 -5.01 -16.08 20.02
N PRO A 117 -5.59 -15.52 21.09
CA PRO A 117 -6.90 -14.87 21.01
C PRO A 117 -6.92 -13.78 19.93
N ARG A 118 -7.99 -13.74 19.12
CA ARG A 118 -8.12 -12.78 18.00
C ARG A 118 -8.01 -11.33 18.49
N SER A 119 -8.57 -11.02 19.66
CA SER A 119 -8.43 -9.70 20.28
C SER A 119 -6.98 -9.28 20.56
N LYS A 120 -6.09 -10.22 20.88
CA LYS A 120 -4.66 -9.93 21.05
C LYS A 120 -3.96 -9.65 19.73
N GLN A 121 -4.36 -10.34 18.67
CA GLN A 121 -3.85 -10.08 17.32
C GLN A 121 -4.33 -8.70 16.82
N HIS A 122 -5.59 -8.35 17.07
CA HIS A 122 -6.15 -7.01 16.84
C HIS A 122 -5.37 -5.93 17.59
N GLU A 123 -5.16 -6.11 18.90
CA GLU A 123 -4.37 -5.19 19.72
C GLU A 123 -2.96 -4.97 19.14
N ASN A 124 -2.29 -6.03 18.67
CA ASN A 124 -0.96 -5.93 18.05
C ASN A 124 -0.98 -5.14 16.72
N ILE A 125 -2.00 -5.34 15.88
CA ILE A 125 -2.17 -4.56 14.63
C ILE A 125 -2.35 -3.07 14.97
N VAL A 126 -3.25 -2.77 15.91
CA VAL A 126 -3.51 -1.39 16.34
C VAL A 126 -2.27 -0.75 16.94
N GLU A 127 -1.51 -1.48 17.76
CA GLU A 127 -0.23 -1.00 18.33
C GLU A 127 0.77 -0.64 17.23
N CYS A 128 0.97 -1.51 16.25
CA CYS A 128 1.85 -1.27 15.10
C CYS A 128 1.46 0.01 14.35
N LEU A 129 0.19 0.09 13.93
CA LEU A 129 -0.32 1.22 13.14
C LEU A 129 -0.32 2.53 13.93
N LYS A 130 -0.66 2.53 15.23
CA LYS A 130 -0.55 3.70 16.10
C LYS A 130 0.88 4.17 16.25
N GLY A 131 1.83 3.24 16.41
CA GLY A 131 3.25 3.58 16.49
C GLY A 131 3.78 4.27 15.24
N ALA A 132 3.17 4.01 14.07
CA ALA A 132 3.56 4.60 12.79
C ALA A 132 2.84 5.93 12.48
N ALA A 133 1.67 6.18 13.08
CA ALA A 133 0.78 7.29 12.75
C ALA A 133 1.49 8.66 12.72
N GLU A 134 2.16 9.05 13.80
CA GLU A 134 2.85 10.35 13.88
C GLU A 134 3.93 10.50 12.79
N THR A 135 4.67 9.41 12.52
CA THR A 135 5.68 9.43 11.46
C THR A 135 5.03 9.53 10.08
N ALA A 136 3.92 8.82 9.84
CA ALA A 136 3.18 8.88 8.59
C ALA A 136 2.65 10.31 8.31
N GLU A 137 2.10 10.96 9.32
CA GLU A 137 1.63 12.36 9.25
C GLU A 137 2.78 13.33 8.95
N LYS A 138 3.87 13.24 9.72
CA LYS A 138 5.06 14.10 9.54
C LYS A 138 5.68 13.97 8.16
N GLU A 139 5.81 12.73 7.67
CA GLU A 139 6.41 12.41 6.37
C GLU A 139 5.42 12.59 5.21
N LYS A 140 4.14 12.91 5.50
CA LYS A 140 3.05 13.08 4.53
C LYS A 140 2.83 11.84 3.65
N VAL A 141 3.02 10.67 4.25
CA VAL A 141 2.73 9.36 3.64
C VAL A 141 1.48 8.78 4.29
N THR A 142 0.60 8.16 3.51
CA THR A 142 -0.58 7.44 4.00
C THR A 142 -0.31 5.94 4.01
N LEU A 143 -0.48 5.29 5.15
CA LEU A 143 -0.54 3.85 5.23
C LEU A 143 -1.96 3.38 4.90
N VAL A 144 -2.09 2.41 3.99
CA VAL A 144 -3.36 1.80 3.63
C VAL A 144 -3.35 0.33 4.06
N LEU A 145 -4.14 0.01 5.08
CA LEU A 145 -4.31 -1.33 5.61
C LEU A 145 -5.17 -2.15 4.64
N GLU A 146 -4.68 -3.29 4.19
CA GLU A 146 -5.30 -4.09 3.13
C GLU A 146 -6.00 -5.34 3.68
N PRO A 147 -7.34 -5.41 3.60
CA PRO A 147 -8.07 -6.66 3.71
C PRO A 147 -7.85 -7.53 2.47
N LEU A 148 -7.61 -8.83 2.66
CA LEU A 148 -7.39 -9.79 1.57
C LEU A 148 -8.42 -10.91 1.57
N ASN A 149 -8.52 -11.60 0.43
CA ASN A 149 -9.51 -12.65 0.24
C ASN A 149 -9.04 -14.02 0.73
N THR A 150 -9.62 -14.50 1.84
CA THR A 150 -9.26 -15.80 2.42
C THR A 150 -9.85 -17.01 1.68
N LEU A 151 -10.76 -16.80 0.73
CA LEU A 151 -11.47 -17.88 0.03
C LEU A 151 -10.71 -18.40 -1.20
N VAL A 152 -9.95 -17.54 -1.89
CA VAL A 152 -9.32 -17.86 -3.18
C VAL A 152 -7.79 -17.89 -3.08
N ASP A 153 -7.16 -16.82 -2.59
CA ASP A 153 -5.72 -16.60 -2.75
C ASP A 153 -4.95 -16.34 -1.44
N HIS A 154 -5.63 -15.97 -0.34
CA HIS A 154 -4.98 -15.66 0.94
C HIS A 154 -5.52 -16.49 2.11
N LYS A 155 -5.57 -17.82 1.97
CA LYS A 155 -6.10 -18.71 3.01
C LYS A 155 -5.38 -18.53 4.34
N GLY A 156 -6.15 -18.18 5.38
CA GLY A 156 -5.64 -17.97 6.74
C GLY A 156 -5.14 -16.56 7.04
N TYR A 157 -5.25 -15.63 6.10
CA TYR A 157 -4.96 -14.22 6.34
C TYR A 157 -5.88 -13.63 7.42
N TYR A 158 -5.34 -12.79 8.30
CA TYR A 158 -6.08 -12.26 9.45
C TYR A 158 -7.21 -11.32 9.02
N LEU A 159 -6.89 -10.29 8.23
CA LEU A 159 -7.84 -9.22 7.90
C LEU A 159 -8.55 -9.53 6.58
N ASN A 160 -9.74 -10.09 6.64
CA ASN A 160 -10.54 -10.42 5.45
C ASN A 160 -11.87 -9.66 5.35
N SER A 161 -12.06 -8.67 6.23
CA SER A 161 -13.28 -7.88 6.34
C SER A 161 -12.95 -6.40 6.34
N SER A 162 -13.56 -5.64 5.41
CA SER A 162 -13.45 -4.19 5.41
C SER A 162 -14.06 -3.57 6.67
N SER A 163 -15.10 -4.18 7.25
CA SER A 163 -15.71 -3.70 8.49
C SER A 163 -14.73 -3.75 9.66
N GLU A 164 -14.04 -4.88 9.85
CA GLU A 164 -12.98 -5.02 10.87
C GLU A 164 -11.82 -4.06 10.57
N GLY A 165 -11.48 -3.88 9.29
CA GLY A 165 -10.49 -2.90 8.85
C GLY A 165 -10.85 -1.48 9.30
N PHE A 166 -12.09 -1.02 9.07
CA PHE A 166 -12.54 0.30 9.51
C PHE A 166 -12.56 0.46 11.04
N GLU A 167 -12.84 -0.61 11.80
CA GLU A 167 -12.74 -0.59 13.27
C GLU A 167 -11.29 -0.35 13.71
N ILE A 168 -10.33 -1.07 13.12
CA ILE A 168 -8.88 -0.87 13.36
C ILE A 168 -8.49 0.57 13.04
N ILE A 169 -8.88 1.09 11.87
CA ILE A 169 -8.54 2.47 11.45
C ILE A 169 -9.11 3.50 12.43
N LYS A 170 -10.36 3.32 12.88
CA LYS A 170 -10.99 4.20 13.86
C LYS A 170 -10.25 4.17 15.20
N GLU A 171 -9.82 3.00 15.65
CA GLU A 171 -9.04 2.87 16.89
C GLU A 171 -7.66 3.52 16.77
N VAL A 172 -6.99 3.42 15.61
CA VAL A 172 -5.71 4.07 15.33
C VAL A 172 -5.85 5.59 15.39
N GLY A 173 -6.93 6.14 14.82
CA GLY A 173 -7.30 7.55 15.00
C GLY A 173 -6.39 8.55 14.30
N SER A 174 -5.73 8.16 13.20
CA SER A 174 -4.83 9.03 12.42
C SER A 174 -5.38 9.30 11.01
N PRO A 175 -5.30 10.54 10.49
CA PRO A 175 -5.68 10.85 9.12
C PRO A 175 -4.79 10.18 8.06
N ASN A 176 -3.59 9.71 8.44
CA ASN A 176 -2.60 9.10 7.55
C ASN A 176 -2.55 7.58 7.68
N VAL A 177 -3.51 6.96 8.37
CA VAL A 177 -3.72 5.51 8.36
C VAL A 177 -5.16 5.27 7.90
N LYS A 178 -5.33 4.58 6.77
CA LYS A 178 -6.61 4.37 6.09
C LYS A 178 -6.79 2.92 5.71
N LEU A 179 -7.99 2.57 5.27
CA LEU A 179 -8.26 1.28 4.64
C LEU A 179 -7.91 1.36 3.15
N LEU A 180 -7.32 0.30 2.59
CA LEU A 180 -7.27 0.10 1.15
C LEU A 180 -8.66 -0.34 0.67
N TYR A 181 -9.26 0.40 -0.27
CA TYR A 181 -10.62 0.17 -0.78
C TYR A 181 -10.72 0.51 -2.26
#